data_AF-A0A268EE09-F1
#
_entry.id   AF-A0A268EE09-F1
#
_cell.length_a   1.000
_cell.length_b   1.000
_cell.length_c   1.000
_cell.angle_alpha   90.00
_cell.angle_beta   90.00
_cell.angle_gamma   90.00
#
_symmetry.space_group_name_H-M   'P 1'
#
loop_
_entity.id
_entity.type
_entity.pdbx_description
1 polymer ?
#
loop_
_entity_poly.entity_id
_entity_poly.type
_entity_poly.pdbx_seq_one_letter_code
_entity_poly.pdbx_strand_id
1 'polypeptide(L)'
;MEYYIPKNVKARFEVVPGFGIKELGIVLSCAVIGLIVAAGIFSVSKSALSFLLVLVFGGIGFVLSKPDPRTGRSPLSLYKDVRAYKSKPKRYYYRFGDGRE
;
A
#
# COMPACT_ATOMS: atom_id res chain seq x y z
N MET A 1 30.82 -8.61 27.18
CA MET A 1 29.40 -8.99 26.98
C MET A 1 29.14 -8.95 25.49
N GLU A 2 29.01 -10.12 24.86
CA GLU A 2 28.82 -10.25 23.42
C GLU A 2 27.33 -10.09 23.11
N TYR A 3 26.97 -9.06 22.33
CA TYR A 3 25.58 -8.74 22.03
C TYR A 3 25.10 -9.59 20.86
N TYR A 4 24.27 -10.59 21.16
CA TYR A 4 23.76 -11.54 20.17
C TYR A 4 22.60 -10.92 19.38
N ILE A 5 22.89 -10.25 18.27
CA ILE A 5 21.84 -9.77 17.34
C ILE A 5 21.34 -10.98 16.56
N PRO A 6 20.05 -11.35 16.66
CA PRO A 6 19.52 -12.44 15.86
C PRO A 6 19.69 -12.12 14.38
N LYS A 7 20.39 -12.99 13.65
CA LYS A 7 20.70 -12.84 12.21
C LYS A 7 19.47 -12.67 11.31
N ASN A 8 18.27 -12.90 11.84
CA ASN A 8 17.00 -12.84 11.10
C ASN A 8 16.26 -11.50 11.23
N VAL A 9 16.83 -10.51 11.91
CA VAL A 9 16.26 -9.15 11.96
C VAL A 9 16.75 -8.37 10.75
N LYS A 10 15.97 -8.42 9.67
CA LYS A 10 16.21 -7.53 8.53
C LYS A 10 15.78 -6.13 8.93
N ALA A 11 16.76 -5.25 9.17
CA ALA A 11 16.49 -3.84 9.38
C ALA A 11 15.83 -3.27 8.12
N ARG A 12 14.60 -2.81 8.26
CA ARG A 12 13.91 -2.06 7.22
C ARG A 12 14.35 -0.61 7.34
N PHE A 13 14.64 0.05 6.22
CA PHE A 13 14.90 1.49 6.24
C PHE A 13 13.59 2.22 6.56
N GLU A 14 13.46 2.64 7.80
CA GLU A 14 12.34 3.38 8.38
C GLU A 14 12.73 4.85 8.53
N VAL A 15 11.92 5.74 7.97
CA VAL A 15 12.06 7.20 8.14
C VAL A 15 11.45 7.61 9.49
N VAL A 16 10.35 6.96 9.85
CA VAL A 16 9.63 7.06 11.13
C VAL A 16 9.26 5.63 11.54
N PRO A 17 9.18 5.27 12.83
CA PRO A 17 8.82 3.91 13.24
C PRO A 17 7.56 3.40 12.52
N GLY A 18 7.69 2.31 11.75
CA GLY A 18 6.60 1.74 10.94
C GLY A 18 6.34 2.40 9.57
N PHE A 19 7.11 3.42 9.18
CA PHE A 19 7.03 4.11 7.89
C PHE A 19 8.40 4.18 7.21
N GLY A 20 8.58 3.46 6.11
CA GLY A 20 9.85 3.37 5.40
C GLY A 20 9.90 4.13 4.08
N ILE A 21 11.05 4.00 3.41
CA ILE A 21 11.32 4.67 2.12
C ILE A 21 10.31 4.23 1.04
N LYS A 22 9.84 2.98 1.10
CA LYS A 22 8.85 2.45 0.14
C LYS A 22 7.50 3.15 0.30
N GLU A 23 7.06 3.37 1.54
CA GLU A 23 5.83 4.08 1.84
C GLU A 23 5.94 5.55 1.43
N LEU A 24 7.07 6.18 1.72
CA LEU A 24 7.36 7.56 1.31
C LEU A 24 7.25 7.72 -0.22
N GLY A 25 7.82 6.80 -0.99
CA GLY A 25 7.72 6.82 -2.45
C GLY A 25 6.28 6.73 -2.94
N ILE A 26 5.44 5.91 -2.30
CA ILE A 26 4.01 5.79 -2.66
C ILE A 26 3.28 7.09 -2.33
N VAL A 27 3.48 7.66 -1.14
CA VAL A 27 2.87 8.94 -0.73
C VAL A 27 3.25 10.06 -1.70
N LEU A 28 4.53 10.17 -2.05
CA LEU A 28 5.01 11.16 -3.02
C LEU A 28 4.39 10.95 -4.40
N SER A 29 4.29 9.70 -4.88
CA SER A 29 3.66 9.42 -6.17
C SER A 29 2.18 9.85 -6.20
N CYS A 30 1.43 9.60 -5.12
CA CYS A 30 0.06 10.08 -5.00
C CYS A 30 -0.02 11.60 -4.89
N ALA A 31 0.89 12.25 -4.15
CA ALA A 31 0.93 13.71 -4.06
C ALA A 31 1.20 14.37 -5.42
N VAL A 32 2.09 13.79 -6.24
CA VAL A 32 2.33 14.27 -7.62
C VAL A 32 1.08 14.14 -8.48
N ILE A 33 0.36 13.02 -8.39
CA ILE A 33 -0.93 12.85 -9.09
C ILE A 33 -1.92 13.92 -8.63
N GLY A 34 -2.02 14.15 -7.31
CA GLY A 34 -2.86 15.21 -6.74
C GLY A 34 -2.49 16.60 -7.25
N LEU A 35 -1.20 16.87 -7.47
CA LEU A 35 -0.71 18.14 -7.99
C LEU A 35 -1.10 18.34 -9.45
N ILE A 36 -1.02 17.29 -10.28
CA ILE A 36 -1.47 17.34 -11.68
C ILE A 36 -2.97 17.63 -11.74
N VAL A 37 -3.77 16.96 -10.92
CA VAL A 37 -5.23 17.17 -10.86
C VAL A 37 -5.55 18.59 -10.35
N ALA A 38 -4.87 19.04 -9.30
CA ALA A 38 -5.02 20.38 -8.75
C ALA A 38 -4.68 21.46 -9.79
N ALA A 39 -3.57 21.31 -10.52
CA ALA A 39 -3.17 22.24 -11.58
C ALA A 39 -4.21 22.33 -12.71
N GLY A 40 -4.79 21.19 -13.12
CA GLY A 40 -5.87 21.17 -14.10
C GLY A 40 -7.11 21.94 -13.63
N ILE A 41 -7.52 21.75 -12.37
CA ILE A 41 -8.67 22.46 -11.78
C ILE A 41 -8.36 23.95 -11.60
N PHE A 42 -7.15 24.28 -11.17
CA PHE A 42 -6.70 25.67 -11.02
C PHE A 42 -6.74 26.44 -12.34
N SER A 43 -6.41 25.77 -13.46
CA SER A 43 -6.46 26.40 -14.78
C SER A 43 -7.86 26.89 -15.16
N VAL A 44 -8.91 26.20 -14.70
CA VAL A 44 -10.30 26.52 -15.01
C VAL A 44 -10.92 27.45 -13.96
N SER A 45 -10.78 27.10 -12.68
CA SER A 45 -11.46 27.80 -11.59
C SER A 45 -10.66 28.98 -11.02
N LYS A 46 -9.34 29.05 -11.25
CA LYS A 46 -8.39 30.01 -10.63
C LYS A 46 -8.39 30.01 -9.09
N SER A 47 -9.09 29.06 -8.47
CA SER A 47 -9.16 28.92 -7.02
C SER A 47 -7.95 28.17 -6.48
N ALA A 48 -7.18 28.82 -5.61
CA ALA A 48 -6.05 28.21 -4.90
C ALA A 48 -6.49 27.05 -3.97
N LEU A 49 -7.79 26.94 -3.67
CA LEU A 49 -8.34 25.84 -2.87
C LEU A 49 -8.12 24.46 -3.51
N SER A 50 -7.95 24.43 -4.85
CA SER A 50 -7.65 23.21 -5.61
C SER A 50 -6.37 22.51 -5.13
N PHE A 51 -5.39 23.22 -4.59
CA PHE A 51 -4.17 22.63 -4.06
C PHE A 51 -4.37 21.79 -2.79
N LEU A 52 -5.51 21.94 -2.08
CA LEU A 52 -5.85 21.03 -0.98
C LEU A 52 -6.00 19.58 -1.45
N LEU A 53 -6.32 19.36 -2.74
CA LEU A 53 -6.37 18.02 -3.31
C LEU A 53 -5.01 17.31 -3.22
N VAL A 54 -3.89 18.03 -3.27
CA VAL A 54 -2.55 17.43 -3.08
C VAL A 54 -2.45 16.74 -1.72
N LEU A 55 -2.97 17.38 -0.67
CA LEU A 55 -3.01 16.79 0.68
C LEU A 55 -3.96 15.59 0.74
N VAL A 56 -5.11 15.67 0.09
CA VAL A 56 -6.08 14.56 0.03
C VAL A 56 -5.46 13.34 -0.65
N PHE A 57 -4.87 13.52 -1.84
CA PHE A 57 -4.22 12.43 -2.57
C PHE A 57 -3.00 11.89 -1.82
N GLY A 58 -2.18 12.75 -1.23
CA GLY A 58 -1.06 12.34 -0.36
C GLY A 58 -1.54 11.52 0.84
N GLY A 59 -2.61 11.96 1.51
CA GLY A 59 -3.24 11.25 2.63
C GLY A 59 -3.78 9.88 2.24
N ILE A 60 -4.40 9.75 1.06
CA ILE A 60 -4.83 8.46 0.51
C ILE A 60 -3.62 7.54 0.28
N GLY A 61 -2.55 8.07 -0.32
CA GLY A 61 -1.30 7.33 -0.51
C GLY A 61 -0.70 6.84 0.82
N PHE A 62 -0.81 7.65 1.87
CA PHE A 62 -0.36 7.28 3.21
C PHE A 62 -1.19 6.14 3.80
N VAL A 63 -2.52 6.24 3.76
CA VAL A 63 -3.41 5.19 4.28
C VAL A 63 -3.22 3.87 3.51
N LEU A 64 -3.06 3.92 2.19
CA LEU A 64 -2.87 2.74 1.35
C LEU A 64 -1.52 2.05 1.55
N SER A 65 -0.48 2.82 1.87
CA SER A 65 0.87 2.30 2.08
C SER A 65 1.14 1.90 3.52
N LYS A 66 0.41 2.47 4.49
CA LYS A 66 0.58 2.17 5.92
C LYS A 66 0.35 0.67 6.19
N PRO A 67 1.36 -0.06 6.72
CA PRO A 67 1.18 -1.44 7.13
C PRO A 67 0.37 -1.52 8.42
N ASP A 68 -0.49 -2.53 8.52
CA ASP A 68 -1.18 -2.85 9.77
C ASP A 68 -0.17 -3.44 10.77
N PRO A 69 -0.05 -2.90 12.00
CA PRO A 69 0.90 -3.39 12.99
C PRO A 69 0.69 -4.85 13.39
N ARG A 70 -0.53 -5.40 13.23
CA ARG A 70 -0.83 -6.79 13.60
C ARG A 70 -0.37 -7.80 12.55
N THR A 71 -0.46 -7.43 11.27
CA THR A 71 -0.21 -8.36 10.15
C THR A 71 1.04 -8.02 9.35
N GLY A 72 1.57 -6.80 9.50
CA GLY A 72 2.68 -6.26 8.70
C GLY A 72 2.32 -6.07 7.22
N ARG A 73 1.04 -6.21 6.86
CA ARG A 73 0.53 -6.10 5.49
C ARG A 73 -0.12 -4.73 5.30
N SER A 74 0.13 -4.12 4.15
CA SER A 74 -0.57 -2.91 3.71
C SER A 74 -1.77 -3.26 2.82
N PRO A 75 -2.78 -2.40 2.70
CA PRO A 75 -3.89 -2.58 1.74
C PRO A 75 -3.42 -2.88 0.32
N LEU A 76 -2.33 -2.25 -0.11
CA LEU A 76 -1.70 -2.51 -1.41
C LEU A 76 -1.17 -3.94 -1.54
N SER A 77 -0.60 -4.49 -0.47
CA SER A 77 -0.15 -5.89 -0.46
C SER A 77 -1.34 -6.85 -0.53
N LEU A 78 -2.43 -6.54 0.18
CA LEU A 78 -3.65 -7.34 0.16
C LEU A 78 -4.27 -7.38 -1.25
N TYR A 79 -4.31 -6.22 -1.92
CA TYR A 79 -4.78 -6.14 -3.31
C TYR A 79 -3.94 -7.01 -4.26
N LYS A 80 -2.61 -6.99 -4.12
CA LYS A 80 -1.71 -7.86 -4.90
C LYS A 80 -1.98 -9.34 -4.63
N ASP A 81 -2.18 -9.70 -3.36
CA ASP A 81 -2.46 -11.07 -2.95
C ASP A 81 -3.81 -11.57 -3.53
N VAL A 82 -4.85 -10.73 -3.48
CA VAL A 82 -6.16 -11.02 -4.11
C VAL A 82 -6.04 -11.18 -5.63
N ARG A 83 -5.29 -10.30 -6.29
CA ARG A 83 -5.05 -10.39 -7.74
C ARG A 83 -4.31 -11.69 -8.09
N ALA A 84 -3.28 -12.03 -7.33
CA ALA A 84 -2.53 -13.27 -7.51
C ALA A 84 -3.40 -14.50 -7.26
N TYR A 85 -4.24 -14.48 -6.23
CA TYR A 85 -5.20 -15.55 -5.95
C TYR A 85 -6.21 -15.73 -7.08
N LYS A 86 -6.78 -14.63 -7.59
CA LYS A 86 -7.73 -14.67 -8.72
C LYS A 86 -7.11 -15.23 -10.00
N SER A 87 -5.81 -15.01 -10.21
CA SER A 87 -5.09 -15.50 -11.40
C SER A 87 -4.74 -16.99 -11.36
N LYS A 88 -4.84 -17.65 -10.20
CA LYS A 88 -4.47 -19.06 -10.05
C LYS A 88 -5.68 -19.98 -10.28
N PRO A 89 -5.50 -21.12 -10.97
CA PRO A 89 -6.56 -22.12 -11.11
C PRO A 89 -6.92 -22.68 -9.73
N LYS A 90 -8.20 -22.63 -9.39
CA LYS A 90 -8.71 -23.15 -8.11
C LYS A 90 -8.82 -24.66 -8.18
N ARG A 91 -7.91 -25.38 -7.55
CA ARG A 91 -8.00 -26.84 -7.38
C ARG A 91 -8.67 -27.12 -6.04
N TYR A 92 -9.94 -27.50 -6.08
CA TYR A 92 -10.66 -27.93 -4.88
C TYR A 92 -10.28 -29.38 -4.59
N TYR A 93 -9.77 -29.66 -3.39
CA TYR A 93 -9.45 -31.02 -2.93
C TYR A 93 -10.69 -31.89 -2.77
N TYR A 94 -11.85 -31.27 -2.55
CA TYR A 94 -13.11 -31.94 -2.40
C TYR A 94 -14.02 -31.59 -3.57
N ARG A 95 -14.40 -32.60 -4.35
CA ARG A 95 -15.48 -32.50 -5.33
C ARG A 95 -16.73 -33.06 -4.66
N PHE A 96 -17.73 -32.22 -4.43
CA PHE A 96 -19.02 -32.68 -3.92
C PHE A 96 -19.66 -33.61 -4.95
N GLY A 97 -19.94 -34.86 -4.56
CA GLY A 97 -20.46 -35.89 -5.45
C GLY A 97 -19.43 -36.87 -6.02
N ASP A 98 -18.14 -36.74 -5.67
CA ASP A 98 -17.15 -37.80 -5.91
C ASP A 98 -17.32 -38.86 -4.81
N GLY A 99 -18.44 -39.58 -4.90
CA GLY A 99 -18.82 -40.65 -4.00
C GLY A 99 -17.77 -41.75 -4.06
N ARG A 100 -16.98 -41.86 -2.99
CA ARG A 100 -16.41 -43.14 -2.62
C ARG A 100 -17.47 -43.89 -1.82
N GLU A 101 -18.18 -44.77 -2.52
CA GLU A 101 -18.48 -46.10 -1.99
C GLU A 101 -17.18 -46.81 -1.59
#